data_AF-A0AAX4KC03-F1
#
_entry.id   AF-A0AAX4KC03-F1
#
_cell.length_a   1.000
_cell.length_b   1.000
_cell.length_c   1.000
_cell.angle_alpha   90.00
_cell.angle_beta   90.00
_cell.angle_gamma   90.00
#
_symmetry.space_group_name_H-M   'P 1'
#
loop_
_entity.id
_entity.type
_entity.pdbx_description
1 polymer ?
#
loop_
_entity_poly.entity_id
_entity_poly.type
_entity_poly.pdbx_seq_one_letter_code
_entity_poly.pdbx_strand_id
1 'polypeptide(L)'
;MLAGVLLTILPILGLASASAVPRAVTGTIHPASNSDLCITASSATAGASVGFEACGSNPSLEAFNVTSSSTWDKVRIALKSNPSLCLDGGSRAQGGDVLTLGTCGANTNGQLISKSTDGFLSFQNAYCFHKKSHSELDIQTCWTMDDPLKFTVS
;
A
#
# COMPACT_ATOMS: atom_id res chain seq x y z
N MET A 1 -65.30 22.82 20.91
CA MET A 1 -64.06 22.03 21.09
C MET A 1 -63.63 21.52 19.73
N LEU A 2 -62.53 22.06 19.19
CA LEU A 2 -61.80 21.47 18.07
C LEU A 2 -60.36 21.97 18.19
N ALA A 3 -59.53 21.14 18.80
CA ALA A 3 -58.09 21.35 18.89
C ALA A 3 -57.47 20.88 17.56
N GLY A 4 -56.94 21.81 16.78
CA GLY A 4 -56.18 21.53 15.56
C GLY A 4 -54.69 21.42 15.87
N VAL A 5 -54.16 20.21 15.75
CA VAL A 5 -52.76 19.84 16.01
C VAL A 5 -51.85 20.41 14.92
N LEU A 6 -50.81 21.15 15.31
CA LEU A 6 -49.76 21.67 14.44
C LEU A 6 -48.71 20.57 14.20
N LEU A 7 -48.70 19.96 13.01
CA LEU A 7 -47.67 19.01 12.57
C LEU A 7 -46.53 19.76 11.89
N THR A 8 -45.43 19.97 12.61
CA THR A 8 -44.17 20.48 12.04
C THR A 8 -43.40 19.32 11.39
N ILE A 9 -43.41 19.30 10.07
CA ILE A 9 -42.58 18.37 9.27
C ILE A 9 -41.18 18.98 9.17
N LEU A 10 -40.24 18.54 10.01
CA LEU A 10 -38.82 18.82 9.80
C LEU A 10 -38.31 17.92 8.66
N PRO A 11 -37.73 18.48 7.58
CA PRO A 11 -36.99 17.67 6.63
C PRO A 11 -35.71 17.18 7.31
N ILE A 12 -35.62 15.86 7.50
CA ILE A 12 -34.40 15.18 7.91
C ILE A 12 -33.39 15.41 6.78
N LEU A 13 -32.43 16.32 6.99
CA LEU A 13 -31.26 16.39 6.14
C LEU A 13 -30.52 15.05 6.28
N GLY A 14 -30.66 14.20 5.27
CA GLY A 14 -29.81 13.04 5.10
C GLY A 14 -28.38 13.52 4.94
N LEU A 15 -27.58 13.39 5.99
CA LEU A 15 -26.12 13.46 5.92
C LEU A 15 -25.66 12.30 5.03
N ALA A 16 -25.54 12.55 3.74
CA ALA A 16 -24.78 11.69 2.85
C ALA A 16 -23.34 11.73 3.35
N SER A 17 -22.89 10.66 4.01
CA SER A 17 -21.50 10.49 4.40
C SER A 17 -20.65 10.54 3.13
N ALA A 18 -20.03 11.69 2.87
CA ALA A 18 -19.01 11.80 1.84
C ALA A 18 -17.85 10.89 2.27
N SER A 19 -17.73 9.74 1.62
CA SER A 19 -16.53 8.92 1.74
C SER A 19 -15.39 9.76 1.15
N ALA A 20 -14.55 10.34 2.02
CA ALA A 20 -13.38 11.06 1.60
C ALA A 20 -12.45 10.06 0.91
N VAL A 21 -12.33 10.16 -0.43
CA VAL A 21 -11.38 9.35 -1.19
C VAL A 21 -9.97 9.73 -0.71
N PRO A 22 -9.17 8.78 -0.20
CA PRO A 22 -7.80 9.08 0.24
C PRO A 22 -7.00 9.69 -0.90
N ARG A 23 -6.40 10.86 -0.66
CA ARG A 23 -5.59 11.54 -1.68
C ARG A 23 -4.26 10.80 -1.84
N ALA A 24 -3.86 10.55 -3.08
CA ALA A 24 -2.52 10.06 -3.37
C ALA A 24 -1.48 11.12 -3.00
N VAL A 25 -0.42 10.69 -2.32
CA VAL A 25 0.75 11.48 -1.95
C VAL A 25 2.00 10.76 -2.41
N THR A 26 3.09 11.49 -2.61
CA THR A 26 4.41 10.87 -2.79
C THR A 26 5.01 10.62 -1.42
N GLY A 27 5.53 9.42 -1.19
CA GLY A 27 6.23 9.08 0.03
C GLY A 27 7.20 7.92 -0.17
N THR A 28 8.08 7.74 0.80
CA THR A 28 8.94 6.55 0.91
C THR A 28 8.32 5.55 1.87
N ILE A 29 8.50 4.26 1.60
CA ILE A 29 7.96 3.18 2.43
C ILE A 29 9.14 2.57 3.20
N HIS A 30 9.04 2.50 4.53
CA HIS A 30 10.13 2.05 5.40
C HIS A 30 9.64 0.99 6.40
N PRO A 31 10.51 0.05 6.80
CA PRO A 31 10.28 -0.77 7.98
C PRO A 31 10.02 0.11 9.21
N ALA A 32 8.94 -0.17 9.94
CA ALA A 32 8.61 0.57 11.16
C ALA A 32 9.70 0.44 12.25
N SER A 33 10.52 -0.62 12.18
CA SER A 33 11.65 -0.86 13.09
C SER A 33 12.95 -0.17 12.66
N ASN A 34 13.04 0.38 11.44
CA ASN A 34 14.21 1.08 10.95
C ASN A 34 13.81 2.07 9.84
N SER A 35 13.68 3.35 10.20
CA SER A 35 13.34 4.44 9.29
C SER A 35 14.47 4.85 8.35
N ASP A 36 15.70 4.35 8.54
CA ASP A 36 16.83 4.65 7.67
C ASP A 36 16.86 3.72 6.44
N LEU A 37 16.03 2.66 6.41
CA LEU A 37 15.88 1.77 5.27
C LEU A 37 14.59 2.06 4.51
N CYS A 38 14.70 2.18 3.19
CA CYS A 38 13.57 2.41 2.30
C CYS A 38 13.38 1.22 1.37
N ILE A 39 12.12 0.92 1.05
CA ILE A 39 11.81 0.09 -0.11
C ILE A 39 12.36 0.81 -1.34
N THR A 40 13.15 0.12 -2.15
CA THR A 40 13.72 0.66 -3.38
C THR A 40 13.69 -0.38 -4.50
N ALA A 41 13.51 0.08 -5.73
CA ALA A 41 13.68 -0.75 -6.92
C ALA A 41 15.14 -0.73 -7.40
N SER A 42 15.63 -1.81 -8.00
CA SER A 42 16.97 -1.86 -8.59
C SER A 42 17.12 -1.03 -9.86
N SER A 43 16.01 -0.74 -10.56
CA SER A 43 15.95 0.20 -11.68
C SER A 43 14.51 0.62 -11.96
N ALA A 44 14.30 1.66 -12.78
CA ALA A 44 12.98 2.13 -13.21
C ALA A 44 12.44 1.36 -14.44
N THR A 45 12.53 0.02 -14.43
CA THR A 45 12.08 -0.86 -15.53
C THR A 45 11.17 -1.98 -15.02
N ALA A 46 10.32 -2.53 -15.89
CA ALA A 46 9.51 -3.69 -15.54
C ALA A 46 10.40 -4.93 -15.33
N GLY A 47 10.12 -5.71 -14.29
CA GLY A 47 10.92 -6.84 -13.84
C GLY A 47 12.05 -6.46 -12.87
N ALA A 48 12.29 -5.18 -12.61
CA ALA A 48 13.27 -4.75 -11.61
C ALA A 48 12.89 -5.28 -10.23
N SER A 49 13.84 -5.93 -9.55
CA SER A 49 13.67 -6.39 -8.17
C SER A 49 13.46 -5.21 -7.22
N VAL A 50 12.65 -5.43 -6.18
CA VAL A 50 12.40 -4.48 -5.10
C VAL A 50 12.94 -5.06 -3.80
N GLY A 51 13.68 -4.24 -3.05
CA GLY A 51 14.32 -4.63 -1.80
C GLY A 51 14.49 -3.43 -0.87
N PHE A 52 15.52 -3.47 -0.02
CA PHE A 52 15.87 -2.39 0.90
C PHE A 52 17.24 -1.78 0.58
N GLU A 53 17.31 -0.46 0.61
CA GLU A 53 18.56 0.31 0.67
C GLU A 53 18.43 1.40 1.74
N ALA A 54 19.56 2.04 2.09
CA ALA A 54 19.52 3.24 2.90
C ALA A 54 18.72 4.33 2.18
N CYS A 55 17.71 4.88 2.85
CA CYS A 55 16.91 5.99 2.34
C CYS A 55 17.81 7.15 1.87
N GLY A 56 17.49 7.73 0.72
CA GLY A 56 18.26 8.80 0.10
C GLY A 56 19.37 8.32 -0.83
N SER A 57 19.66 7.00 -0.86
CA SER A 57 20.70 6.44 -1.75
C SER A 57 20.29 6.55 -3.22
N ASN A 58 19.01 6.29 -3.50
CA ASN A 58 18.45 6.39 -4.85
C ASN A 58 17.04 7.02 -4.82
N PRO A 59 16.90 8.35 -4.63
CA PRO A 59 15.61 9.02 -4.46
C PRO A 59 14.60 8.82 -5.60
N SER A 60 15.10 8.51 -6.80
CA SER A 60 14.25 8.22 -7.96
C SER A 60 13.66 6.80 -7.96
N LEU A 61 14.21 5.88 -7.19
CA LEU A 61 13.83 4.46 -7.13
C LEU A 61 13.16 4.04 -5.82
N GLU A 62 13.19 4.91 -4.80
CA GLU A 62 12.63 4.65 -3.47
C GLU A 62 11.35 5.45 -3.14
N ALA A 63 10.95 6.38 -4.02
CA ALA A 63 9.75 7.20 -3.85
C ALA A 63 8.55 6.66 -4.64
N PHE A 64 7.42 6.49 -3.97
CA PHE A 64 6.20 5.92 -4.53
C PHE A 64 4.98 6.84 -4.36
N ASN A 65 4.01 6.69 -5.26
CA ASN A 65 2.69 7.25 -5.09
C ASN A 65 1.87 6.31 -4.20
N VAL A 66 1.68 6.74 -2.96
CA VAL A 66 0.99 6.03 -1.87
C VAL A 66 -0.22 6.84 -1.43
N THR A 67 -1.00 6.32 -0.49
CA THR A 67 -2.12 7.03 0.11
C THR A 67 -1.69 7.66 1.44
N SER A 68 -2.18 8.87 1.73
CA SER A 68 -1.93 9.56 3.00
C SER A 68 -2.66 8.93 4.20
N SER A 69 -3.47 7.90 3.96
CA SER A 69 -4.20 7.18 5.02
C SER A 69 -3.27 6.21 5.76
N SER A 70 -3.54 6.02 7.05
CA SER A 70 -2.87 4.99 7.86
C SER A 70 -3.22 3.56 7.41
N THR A 71 -4.35 3.39 6.74
CA THR A 71 -4.83 2.12 6.15
C THR A 71 -5.06 2.25 4.65
N TRP A 72 -4.74 1.20 3.91
CA TRP A 72 -4.96 1.12 2.47
C TRP A 72 -5.85 -0.07 2.16
N ASP A 73 -6.81 0.13 1.25
CA ASP A 73 -7.64 -0.94 0.73
C ASP A 73 -7.37 -1.07 -0.77
N LYS A 74 -6.63 -2.12 -1.15
CA LYS A 74 -6.45 -2.55 -2.55
C LYS A 74 -5.98 -1.43 -3.46
N VAL A 75 -4.85 -0.81 -3.12
CA VAL A 75 -4.26 0.28 -3.89
C VAL A 75 -3.11 -0.23 -4.75
N ARG A 76 -2.92 0.41 -5.92
CA ARG A 76 -1.70 0.23 -6.72
C ARG A 76 -0.67 1.26 -6.30
N ILE A 77 0.55 0.80 -6.00
CA ILE A 77 1.64 1.65 -5.52
C ILE A 77 2.61 1.87 -6.67
N ALA A 78 2.50 3.03 -7.32
CA ALA A 78 3.30 3.36 -8.50
C ALA A 78 4.62 4.02 -8.14
N LEU A 79 5.70 3.71 -8.86
CA LEU A 79 6.98 4.38 -8.73
C LEU A 79 6.83 5.85 -9.16
N LYS A 80 7.30 6.80 -8.36
CA LYS A 80 7.15 8.23 -8.65
C LYS A 80 7.87 8.66 -9.93
N SER A 81 9.09 8.17 -10.15
CA SER A 81 9.90 8.51 -11.32
C SER A 81 9.37 7.91 -12.63
N ASN A 82 8.60 6.82 -12.53
CA ASN A 82 7.91 6.21 -13.66
C ASN A 82 6.54 5.66 -13.22
N PRO A 83 5.47 6.50 -13.25
CA PRO A 83 4.15 6.12 -12.76
C PRO A 83 3.44 5.01 -13.56
N SER A 84 4.03 4.53 -14.65
CA SER A 84 3.54 3.34 -15.37
C SER A 84 3.96 2.02 -14.72
N LEU A 85 4.90 2.06 -13.76
CA LEU A 85 5.40 0.90 -13.04
C LEU A 85 4.89 0.90 -11.60
N CYS A 86 4.39 -0.24 -11.16
CA CYS A 86 3.82 -0.47 -9.83
C CYS A 86 4.55 -1.60 -9.12
N LEU A 87 4.56 -1.57 -7.78
CA LEU A 87 4.95 -2.74 -6.98
C LEU A 87 4.10 -3.95 -7.38
N ASP A 88 4.76 -5.07 -7.64
CA ASP A 88 4.16 -6.24 -8.28
C ASP A 88 4.70 -7.55 -7.69
N GLY A 89 3.80 -8.33 -7.09
CA GLY A 89 4.02 -9.70 -6.64
C GLY A 89 3.72 -10.76 -7.71
N GLY A 90 3.64 -10.38 -8.99
CA GLY A 90 3.33 -11.26 -10.11
C GLY A 90 1.82 -11.49 -10.31
N SER A 91 1.46 -12.38 -11.24
CA SER A 91 0.05 -12.67 -11.55
C SER A 91 -0.76 -13.16 -10.34
N ARG A 92 -0.08 -13.81 -9.39
CA ARG A 92 -0.59 -14.24 -8.09
C ARG A 92 0.58 -14.34 -7.12
N ALA A 93 0.63 -13.47 -6.12
CA ALA A 93 1.67 -13.48 -5.10
C ALA A 93 1.70 -14.80 -4.32
N GLN A 94 2.88 -15.38 -4.10
CA GLN A 94 3.07 -16.61 -3.33
C GLN A 94 4.25 -16.50 -2.37
N GLY A 95 4.34 -17.45 -1.43
CA GLY A 95 5.43 -17.50 -0.46
C GLY A 95 6.76 -17.84 -1.15
N GLY A 96 7.79 -17.05 -0.88
CA GLY A 96 9.11 -17.14 -1.49
C GLY A 96 9.29 -16.33 -2.78
N ASP A 97 8.23 -15.71 -3.30
CA ASP A 97 8.32 -14.86 -4.50
C ASP A 97 9.10 -13.57 -4.21
N VAL A 98 9.79 -13.06 -5.22
CA VAL A 98 10.49 -11.77 -5.18
C VAL A 98 9.51 -10.66 -5.56
N LEU A 99 9.51 -9.57 -4.79
CA LEU A 99 8.77 -8.37 -5.16
C LEU A 99 9.48 -7.66 -6.33
N THR A 100 8.73 -7.24 -7.33
CA THR A 100 9.28 -6.55 -8.50
C THR A 100 8.51 -5.27 -8.83
N LEU A 101 8.98 -4.52 -9.83
CA LEU A 101 8.16 -3.56 -10.55
C LEU A 101 7.49 -4.23 -11.75
N GLY A 102 6.20 -4.00 -11.95
CA GLY A 102 5.46 -4.43 -13.13
C GLY A 102 4.68 -3.29 -13.75
N THR A 103 4.24 -3.42 -15.01
CA THR A 103 3.35 -2.44 -15.62
C THR A 103 2.05 -2.35 -14.82
N CYS A 104 1.71 -1.17 -14.34
CA CYS A 104 0.50 -0.94 -13.55
C CYS A 104 -0.75 -1.44 -14.32
N GLY A 105 -1.53 -2.30 -13.68
CA GLY A 105 -2.72 -2.93 -14.26
C GLY A 105 -2.50 -4.32 -14.86
N ALA A 106 -1.26 -4.71 -15.15
CA ALA A 106 -0.97 -6.01 -15.77
C ALA A 106 -1.33 -7.21 -14.87
N ASN A 107 -0.98 -7.12 -13.58
CA ASN A 107 -1.19 -8.19 -12.61
C ASN A 107 -2.13 -7.70 -11.49
N THR A 108 -3.44 -7.65 -11.77
CA THR A 108 -4.40 -7.04 -10.82
C THR A 108 -4.31 -7.62 -9.41
N ASN A 109 -4.17 -8.94 -9.24
CA ASN A 109 -4.08 -9.53 -7.89
C ASN A 109 -2.74 -9.27 -7.19
N GLY A 110 -1.62 -9.23 -7.94
CA GLY A 110 -0.29 -8.97 -7.39
C GLY A 110 0.09 -7.49 -7.29
N GLN A 111 -0.77 -6.58 -7.72
CA GLN A 111 -0.52 -5.13 -7.62
C GLN A 111 -1.53 -4.39 -6.74
N LEU A 112 -2.58 -5.07 -6.27
CA LEU A 112 -3.51 -4.51 -5.30
C LEU A 112 -3.01 -4.82 -3.89
N ILE A 113 -2.43 -3.80 -3.27
CA ILE A 113 -1.78 -3.88 -1.97
C ILE A 113 -2.68 -3.18 -0.93
N SER A 114 -2.87 -3.83 0.21
CA SER A 114 -3.55 -3.26 1.37
C SER A 114 -2.54 -3.02 2.49
N LYS A 115 -2.84 -2.02 3.33
CA LYS A 115 -2.07 -1.73 4.54
C LYS A 115 -3.00 -1.79 5.74
N SER A 116 -2.69 -2.65 6.70
CA SER A 116 -3.44 -2.74 7.95
C SER A 116 -3.12 -1.55 8.88
N THR A 117 -3.95 -1.37 9.91
CA THR A 117 -3.70 -0.41 11.00
C THR A 117 -2.36 -0.67 11.70
N ASP A 118 -1.98 -1.94 11.82
CA ASP A 118 -0.72 -2.35 12.43
C ASP A 118 0.49 -2.17 11.51
N GLY A 119 0.28 -1.78 10.25
CA GLY A 119 1.33 -1.49 9.28
C GLY A 119 1.73 -2.67 8.40
N PHE A 120 1.02 -3.79 8.42
CA PHE A 120 1.30 -4.90 7.51
C PHE A 120 0.90 -4.54 6.08
N LEU A 121 1.80 -4.78 5.13
CA LEU A 121 1.51 -4.66 3.70
C LEU A 121 1.22 -6.04 3.13
N SER A 122 0.07 -6.17 2.48
CA SER A 122 -0.43 -7.46 1.97
C SER A 122 -1.03 -7.36 0.57
N PHE A 123 -0.97 -8.46 -0.16
CA PHE A 123 -1.74 -8.70 -1.37
C PHE A 123 -3.11 -9.27 -1.04
N GLN A 124 -3.98 -9.33 -2.06
CA GLN A 124 -5.36 -9.80 -1.95
C GLN A 124 -5.53 -11.23 -1.39
N ASN A 125 -4.49 -12.06 -1.46
CA ASN A 125 -4.55 -13.50 -1.19
C ASN A 125 -3.84 -13.90 0.13
N ALA A 126 -3.81 -13.01 1.11
CA ALA A 126 -3.21 -13.24 2.44
C ALA A 126 -1.68 -13.53 2.42
N TYR A 127 -0.99 -13.00 1.40
CA TYR A 127 0.45 -12.92 1.38
C TYR A 127 0.89 -11.49 1.68
N CYS A 128 1.99 -11.36 2.40
CA CYS A 128 2.50 -10.13 2.95
C CYS A 128 3.94 -9.89 2.50
N PHE A 129 4.35 -8.64 2.55
CA PHE A 129 5.75 -8.26 2.39
C PHE A 129 6.54 -8.76 3.59
N HIS A 130 7.69 -9.39 3.34
CA HIS A 130 8.52 -9.99 4.37
C HIS A 130 9.99 -9.59 4.21
N LYS A 131 10.66 -9.36 5.34
CA LYS A 131 12.09 -9.08 5.37
C LYS A 131 12.87 -10.39 5.34
N LYS A 132 13.31 -10.81 4.15
CA LYS A 132 14.16 -12.01 4.02
C LYS A 132 15.55 -11.79 4.59
N SER A 133 16.14 -10.61 4.38
CA SER A 133 17.46 -10.25 4.88
C SER A 133 17.60 -8.73 5.07
N HIS A 134 18.81 -8.21 5.31
CA HIS A 134 18.98 -6.77 5.52
C HIS A 134 18.68 -5.93 4.26
N SER A 135 18.82 -6.52 3.07
CA SER A 135 18.62 -5.86 1.77
C SER A 135 17.51 -6.50 0.92
N GLU A 136 17.08 -7.72 1.24
CA GLU A 136 16.07 -8.43 0.45
C GLU A 136 14.68 -8.33 1.07
N LEU A 137 13.70 -8.11 0.19
CA LEU A 137 12.29 -8.24 0.46
C LEU A 137 11.74 -9.41 -0.37
N ASP A 138 10.98 -10.30 0.27
CA ASP A 138 10.24 -11.36 -0.39
C ASP A 138 8.77 -11.33 0.04
N ILE A 139 8.02 -12.29 -0.46
CA ILE A 139 6.60 -12.47 -0.16
C ILE A 139 6.46 -13.71 0.71
N GLN A 140 5.68 -13.62 1.78
CA GLN A 140 5.37 -14.77 2.65
C GLN A 140 3.90 -14.79 3.01
N THR A 141 3.40 -15.92 3.53
CA THR A 141 2.04 -15.90 4.08
C THR A 141 2.00 -14.98 5.29
N CYS A 142 0.94 -14.18 5.42
CA CYS A 142 0.82 -13.22 6.53
C CYS A 142 0.84 -13.87 7.93
N TRP A 143 0.61 -15.19 8.01
CA TRP A 143 0.37 -15.93 9.26
C TRP A 143 1.56 -16.79 9.71
N THR A 144 2.50 -17.08 8.81
CA THR A 144 3.67 -17.94 9.11
C THR A 144 4.94 -17.14 9.35
N MET A 145 4.85 -15.82 9.45
CA MET A 145 6.00 -14.97 9.76
C MET A 145 6.24 -14.96 11.26
N ASP A 146 7.43 -15.41 11.67
CA ASP A 146 7.86 -15.37 13.08
C ASP A 146 7.98 -13.93 13.61
N ASP A 147 8.36 -12.99 12.73
CA ASP A 147 8.39 -11.55 13.01
C ASP A 147 7.80 -10.77 11.82
N PRO A 148 6.50 -10.45 11.84
CA PRO A 148 5.83 -9.88 10.69
C PRO A 148 6.27 -8.41 10.51
N LEU A 149 6.86 -8.13 9.35
CA LEU A 149 7.38 -6.81 9.02
C LEU A 149 6.26 -5.78 8.91
N LYS A 150 6.37 -4.70 9.70
CA LYS A 150 5.46 -3.56 9.66
C LYS A 150 6.10 -2.41 8.89
N PHE A 151 5.26 -1.62 8.24
CA PHE A 151 5.69 -0.50 7.41
C PHE A 151 5.03 0.80 7.79
N THR A 152 5.79 1.86 7.60
CA THR A 152 5.39 3.26 7.73
C THR A 152 5.72 4.00 6.44
N VAL A 153 5.08 5.16 6.27
CA VAL A 153 5.29 6.05 5.13
C VAL A 153 5.68 7.42 5.64
N SER A 154 6.68 8.02 4.98
CA SER A 154 7.13 9.40 5.19
C SER A 154 7.14 10.20 3.91
#